data_AF-A0A932LNA4-F1
#
_entry.id   AF-A0A932LNA4-F1
#
_cell.length_a   1.000
_cell.length_b   1.000
_cell.length_c   1.000
_cell.angle_alpha   90.00
_cell.angle_beta   90.00
_cell.angle_gamma   90.00
#
_symmetry.space_group_name_H-M   'P 1'
#
loop_
_entity.id
_entity.type
_entity.pdbx_description
1 polymer ?
#
loop_
_entity_poly.entity_id
_entity_poly.type
_entity_poly.pdbx_seq_one_letter_code
_entity_poly.pdbx_strand_id
1 'polypeptide(L)'
;MRGRSGPVYLVVDGHPAHKANAVKSLIKEMEGRLELHFLPPYAPDLNPDEFVWAYMKTNGVSKKPLRKNESLKERVQSDLATIKGNRRLVKSFFGAESVAYTND
;
A
#
# COMPACT_ATOMS: atom_id res chain seq x y z
N MET A 1 1.04 11.34 -12.59
CA MET A 1 -0.41 11.62 -12.64
C MET A 1 -0.93 11.75 -14.08
N ARG A 2 -0.61 10.83 -14.98
CA ARG A 2 -1.12 10.89 -16.35
C ARG A 2 -2.51 10.24 -16.40
N GLY A 3 -3.46 10.92 -17.06
CA GLY A 3 -4.80 10.39 -17.31
C GLY A 3 -5.78 10.44 -16.13
N ARG A 4 -5.43 11.10 -15.00
CA ARG A 4 -6.38 11.38 -13.92
C ARG A 4 -6.81 12.84 -13.96
N SER A 5 -8.11 13.07 -13.86
CA SER A 5 -8.72 14.40 -13.76
C SER A 5 -8.77 14.92 -12.30
N GLY A 6 -8.81 14.02 -11.32
CA GLY A 6 -8.88 14.35 -9.90
C GLY A 6 -7.59 14.06 -9.12
N PRO A 7 -7.48 14.60 -7.90
CA PRO A 7 -6.33 14.38 -7.03
C PRO A 7 -6.16 12.90 -6.67
N VAL A 8 -4.97 12.56 -6.20
CA VAL A 8 -4.65 11.28 -5.56
C VAL A 8 -4.46 11.55 -4.08
N TYR A 9 -5.25 10.88 -3.26
CA TYR A 9 -5.06 10.81 -1.82
C TYR A 9 -4.18 9.61 -1.50
N LEU A 10 -3.06 9.85 -0.82
CA LEU A 10 -2.13 8.83 -0.38
C LEU A 10 -2.20 8.73 1.14
N VAL A 11 -2.79 7.64 1.63
CA VAL A 11 -2.82 7.34 3.06
C VAL A 11 -1.50 6.66 3.44
N VAL A 12 -0.82 7.18 4.45
CA VAL A 12 0.50 6.69 4.90
C VAL A 12 0.57 6.58 6.42
N ASP A 13 1.43 5.71 6.91
CA ASP A 13 1.73 5.62 8.33
C ASP A 13 2.59 6.81 8.83
N GLY A 14 2.94 6.78 10.11
CA GLY A 14 3.72 7.83 10.76
C GLY A 14 5.22 7.85 10.44
N HIS A 15 5.74 6.98 9.56
CA HIS A 15 7.18 6.77 9.38
C HIS A 15 7.91 8.08 9.02
N PRO A 16 9.07 8.40 9.65
CA PRO A 16 9.76 9.69 9.44
C PRO A 16 10.11 10.00 7.98
N ALA A 17 10.35 8.96 7.17
CA ALA A 17 10.61 9.11 5.74
C ALA A 17 9.46 9.82 5.00
N HIS A 18 8.20 9.59 5.39
CA HIS A 18 7.04 10.25 4.80
C HIS A 18 6.94 11.74 5.18
N LYS A 19 7.66 12.18 6.23
CA LYS A 19 7.67 13.56 6.74
C LYS A 19 8.94 14.32 6.36
N ALA A 20 9.84 13.71 5.61
CA ALA A 20 11.10 14.31 5.19
C ALA A 20 10.87 15.57 4.33
N ASN A 21 11.78 16.55 4.42
CA ASN A 21 11.65 17.81 3.69
C ASN A 21 11.56 17.60 2.16
N ALA A 22 12.30 16.64 1.61
CA ALA A 22 12.22 16.29 0.19
C ALA A 22 10.81 15.83 -0.22
N VAL A 23 10.13 15.06 0.64
CA VAL A 23 8.74 14.64 0.39
C VAL A 23 7.82 15.86 0.46
N LYS A 24 7.94 16.71 1.48
CA LYS A 24 7.11 17.93 1.60
C LYS A 24 7.25 18.86 0.40
N SER A 25 8.48 19.08 -0.09
CA SER A 25 8.73 19.87 -1.29
C SER A 25 8.04 19.27 -2.51
N LEU A 26 8.17 17.95 -2.72
CA LEU A 26 7.51 17.26 -3.82
C LEU A 26 5.98 17.40 -3.75
N ILE A 27 5.36 17.23 -2.58
CA ILE A 27 3.91 17.39 -2.42
C ILE A 27 3.46 18.81 -2.74
N LYS A 28 4.23 19.82 -2.32
CA LYS A 28 3.96 21.22 -2.65
C LYS A 28 4.01 21.48 -4.15
N GLU A 29 4.99 20.92 -4.85
CA GLU A 29 5.13 21.02 -6.32
C GLU A 29 4.00 20.32 -7.09
N MET A 30 3.28 19.37 -6.47
CA MET A 30 2.15 18.71 -7.10
C MET A 30 0.88 19.57 -7.12
N GLU A 31 0.86 20.76 -6.50
CA GLU A 31 -0.24 21.74 -6.57
C GLU A 31 -1.62 21.11 -6.28
N GLY A 32 -1.70 20.31 -5.21
CA GLY A 32 -2.94 19.64 -4.79
C GLY A 32 -3.33 18.43 -5.65
N ARG A 33 -2.55 18.07 -6.67
CA ARG A 33 -2.79 16.83 -7.42
C ARG A 33 -2.49 15.59 -6.57
N LEU A 34 -1.54 15.68 -5.62
CA LEU A 34 -1.20 14.64 -4.64
C LEU A 34 -1.38 15.19 -3.24
N GLU A 35 -2.10 14.48 -2.38
CA GLU A 35 -2.30 14.85 -0.97
C GLU A 35 -1.98 13.64 -0.07
N LEU A 36 -1.30 13.88 1.05
CA LEU A 36 -0.94 12.84 2.02
C LEU A 36 -1.87 12.93 3.23
N HIS A 37 -2.45 11.80 3.60
CA HIS A 37 -3.19 11.64 4.84
C HIS A 37 -2.41 10.71 5.77
N PHE A 38 -2.07 11.20 6.94
CA PHE A 38 -1.31 10.43 7.91
C PHE A 38 -2.25 9.69 8.85
N LEU A 39 -2.01 8.40 9.03
CA LEU A 39 -2.67 7.63 10.07
C LEU A 39 -2.18 8.05 11.47
N PRO A 40 -3.02 7.89 12.51
CA PRO A 40 -2.57 8.00 13.88
C PRO A 40 -1.37 7.08 14.17
N PRO A 41 -0.46 7.48 15.08
CA PRO A 41 0.62 6.60 15.50
C PRO A 41 0.10 5.27 16.03
N TYR A 42 0.80 4.18 15.71
CA TYR A 42 0.49 2.82 16.19
C TYR A 42 -0.92 2.31 15.82
N ALA A 43 -1.50 2.75 14.70
CA ALA A 43 -2.79 2.30 14.20
C ALA A 43 -2.67 1.46 12.92
N PRO A 44 -2.05 0.26 12.97
CA PRO A 44 -1.87 -0.60 11.79
C PRO A 44 -3.21 -1.15 11.25
N ASP A 45 -4.21 -1.29 12.11
CA ASP A 45 -5.57 -1.72 11.76
C ASP A 45 -6.30 -0.75 10.82
N LEU A 46 -5.87 0.52 10.82
CA LEU A 46 -6.36 1.54 9.90
C LEU A 46 -5.62 1.54 8.57
N ASN A 47 -4.55 0.77 8.39
CA ASN A 47 -3.78 0.75 7.14
C ASN A 47 -4.27 -0.37 6.19
N PRO A 48 -4.84 -0.04 5.03
CA PRO A 48 -5.30 -1.07 4.08
C PRO A 48 -4.15 -1.93 3.52
N ASP A 49 -2.90 -1.48 3.59
CA ASP A 49 -1.75 -2.30 3.13
C ASP A 49 -1.52 -3.55 4.02
N GLU A 50 -1.95 -3.54 5.27
CA GLU A 50 -1.79 -4.67 6.18
C GLU A 50 -2.61 -5.87 5.70
N PHE A 51 -3.72 -5.63 5.00
CA PHE A 51 -4.50 -6.68 4.35
C PHE A 51 -3.75 -7.29 3.15
N VAL A 52 -2.97 -6.49 2.41
CA VAL A 52 -2.08 -6.99 1.34
C VAL A 52 -1.04 -7.93 1.96
N TRP A 53 -0.39 -7.51 3.04
CA TRP A 53 0.62 -8.33 3.72
C TRP A 53 0.04 -9.58 4.36
N ALA A 54 -1.12 -9.47 5.03
CA ALA A 54 -1.82 -10.61 5.61
C ALA A 54 -2.23 -11.62 4.53
N TYR A 55 -2.78 -11.14 3.40
CA TYR A 55 -3.13 -12.00 2.27
C TYR A 55 -1.90 -12.67 1.67
N MET A 56 -0.82 -11.92 1.42
CA MET A 56 0.43 -12.44 0.84
C MET A 56 1.08 -13.48 1.76
N LYS A 57 1.16 -13.22 3.07
CA LYS A 57 1.71 -14.19 4.04
C LYS A 57 0.83 -15.43 4.14
N THR A 58 -0.49 -15.30 3.96
CA THR A 58 -1.43 -16.42 4.12
C THR A 58 -1.50 -17.31 2.89
N ASN A 59 -1.59 -16.70 1.71
CA ASN A 59 -1.90 -17.35 0.43
C ASN A 59 -0.70 -17.40 -0.53
N GLY A 60 0.29 -16.53 -0.32
CA GLY A 60 1.51 -16.50 -1.11
C GLY A 60 2.44 -17.67 -0.80
N VAL A 61 3.47 -17.81 -1.62
CA VAL A 61 4.44 -18.91 -1.51
C VAL A 61 5.50 -18.67 -0.43
N SER A 62 5.43 -17.54 0.28
CA SER A 62 6.33 -17.14 1.37
C SER A 62 6.33 -18.12 2.56
N LYS A 63 5.29 -18.96 2.73
CA LYS A 63 5.27 -20.05 3.74
C LYS A 63 6.17 -21.25 3.40
N LYS A 64 6.62 -21.38 2.15
CA LYS A 64 7.49 -22.49 1.72
C LYS A 64 8.95 -22.07 1.86
N PRO A 65 9.85 -22.93 2.37
CA PRO A 65 11.28 -22.67 2.30
C PRO A 65 11.73 -22.34 0.87
N LEU A 66 12.73 -21.47 0.75
CA LEU A 66 13.35 -21.20 -0.56
C LEU A 66 14.07 -22.45 -1.03
N ARG A 67 13.93 -22.75 -2.32
CA ARG A 67 14.76 -23.77 -2.97
C ARG A 67 16.17 -23.23 -3.16
N LYS A 68 17.14 -24.13 -3.37
CA LYS A 68 18.50 -23.74 -3.74
C LYS A 68 18.45 -22.84 -4.99
N ASN A 69 19.13 -21.70 -4.92
CA ASN A 69 19.18 -20.66 -5.97
C ASN A 69 17.86 -19.90 -6.21
N GLU A 70 16.89 -19.97 -5.30
CA GLU A 70 15.67 -19.18 -5.40
C GLU A 70 15.79 -17.87 -4.60
N SER A 71 15.33 -16.77 -5.20
CA SER A 71 15.33 -15.45 -4.55
C SER A 71 14.03 -15.16 -3.81
N LEU A 72 14.14 -14.78 -2.53
CA LEU A 72 12.99 -14.28 -1.76
C LEU A 72 12.35 -13.07 -2.44
N LYS A 73 13.17 -12.18 -3.01
CA LYS A 73 12.72 -10.96 -3.66
C LYS A 73 11.85 -11.28 -4.88
N GLU A 74 12.28 -12.20 -5.73
CA GLU A 74 11.52 -12.59 -6.93
C GLU A 74 10.18 -13.22 -6.55
N ARG A 75 10.19 -14.04 -5.49
CA ARG A 75 8.99 -14.66 -4.95
C ARG A 75 7.98 -13.63 -4.45
N VAL A 76 8.43 -12.68 -3.62
CA VAL A 76 7.59 -11.58 -3.12
C VAL A 76 7.08 -10.72 -4.27
N GLN A 77 7.92 -10.43 -5.27
CA GLN A 77 7.50 -9.66 -6.45
C GLN A 77 6.43 -10.39 -7.27
N SER A 78 6.54 -11.71 -7.42
CA SER A 78 5.53 -12.54 -8.10
C SER A 78 4.19 -12.55 -7.36
N ASP A 79 4.23 -12.71 -6.03
CA ASP A 79 3.02 -12.67 -5.20
C ASP A 79 2.33 -11.29 -5.28
N LEU A 80 3.09 -10.21 -5.15
CA LEU A 80 2.57 -8.83 -5.30
C LEU A 80 2.04 -8.56 -6.71
N ALA A 81 2.68 -9.08 -7.76
CA ALA A 81 2.19 -8.97 -9.13
C ALA A 81 0.86 -9.70 -9.33
N THR A 82 0.70 -10.88 -8.72
CA THR A 82 -0.54 -11.65 -8.72
C THR A 82 -1.66 -10.88 -8.02
N ILE A 83 -1.38 -10.31 -6.84
CA ILE A 83 -2.35 -9.46 -6.11
C ILE A 83 -2.74 -8.25 -6.96
N LYS A 84 -1.75 -7.54 -7.52
CA LYS A 84 -1.97 -6.37 -8.40
C LYS A 84 -2.84 -6.69 -9.61
N GLY A 85 -2.67 -7.87 -10.21
CA GLY A 85 -3.47 -8.34 -11.34
C GLY A 85 -4.94 -8.59 -10.98
N ASN A 86 -5.24 -8.89 -9.71
CA ASN A 86 -6.58 -9.18 -9.24
C ASN A 86 -7.26 -7.94 -8.64
N ARG A 87 -7.87 -7.12 -9.50
CA ARG A 87 -8.57 -5.89 -9.10
C ARG A 87 -9.69 -6.13 -8.07
N ARG A 88 -10.39 -7.27 -8.13
CA ARG A 88 -11.45 -7.60 -7.17
C ARG A 88 -10.88 -7.81 -5.77
N LEU A 89 -9.78 -8.54 -5.68
CA LEU A 89 -9.06 -8.74 -4.43
C LEU A 89 -8.54 -7.41 -3.87
N VAL A 90 -7.87 -6.60 -4.69
CA VAL A 90 -7.36 -5.29 -4.25
C VAL A 90 -8.48 -4.41 -3.69
N LYS A 91 -9.65 -4.37 -4.35
CA LYS A 91 -10.81 -3.62 -3.84
C LYS A 91 -11.33 -4.18 -2.51
N SER A 92 -11.29 -5.49 -2.30
CA SER A 92 -11.76 -6.10 -1.06
C SER A 92 -10.96 -5.69 0.18
N PHE A 93 -9.69 -5.27 0.02
CA PHE A 93 -8.87 -4.76 1.13
C PHE A 93 -9.38 -3.44 1.72
N PHE A 94 -10.22 -2.71 0.98
CA PHE A 94 -10.87 -1.47 1.44
C PHE A 94 -12.29 -1.72 2.00
N GLY A 95 -12.73 -2.99 2.04
CA GLY A 95 -14.06 -3.37 2.49
C GLY A 95 -14.18 -3.65 4.00
N ALA A 96 -13.10 -3.57 4.77
CA ALA A 96 -13.14 -3.78 6.21
C ALA A 96 -13.59 -2.51 6.95
N GLU A 97 -14.30 -2.68 8.07
CA GLU A 97 -14.83 -1.57 8.86
C GLU A 97 -13.73 -0.61 9.34
N SER A 98 -12.56 -1.14 9.74
CA SER A 98 -11.43 -0.34 10.21
C SER A 98 -10.84 0.61 9.15
N VAL A 99 -11.09 0.35 7.86
CA VAL A 99 -10.61 1.17 6.74
C VAL A 99 -11.76 1.84 5.98
N ALA A 100 -12.96 1.89 6.55
CA ALA A 100 -14.15 2.40 5.89
C ALA A 100 -14.02 3.87 5.45
N TYR A 101 -13.15 4.65 6.10
CA TYR A 101 -12.80 6.03 5.73
C TYR A 101 -12.22 6.19 4.31
N THR A 102 -11.88 5.08 3.65
CA THR A 102 -11.35 5.06 2.28
C THR A 102 -12.43 4.95 1.20
N ASN A 103 -13.71 4.78 1.59
CA ASN A 103 -14.82 4.57 0.66
C ASN A 103 -15.56 5.85 0.23
N ASP A 104 -15.11 7.02 0.70
CA ASP A 104 -15.66 8.33 0.36
C ASP A 104 -15.28 8.79 -1.07
#